data_AF-A0A1Q4E3Z0-F1
#
_entry.id   AF-A0A1Q4E3Z0-F1
#
_cell.length_a   1.000
_cell.length_b   1.000
_cell.length_c   1.000
_cell.angle_alpha   90.00
_cell.angle_beta   90.00
_cell.angle_gamma   90.00
#
_symmetry.space_group_name_H-M   'P 1'
#
loop_
_entity.id
_entity.type
_entity.pdbx_description
1 polymer ?
#
loop_
_entity_poly.entity_id
_entity_poly.type
_entity_poly.pdbx_seq_one_letter_code
_entity_poly.pdbx_strand_id
1 'polypeptide(L)'
;MGTCSTSWFDGAHALHIRVYSSDGYTITERCADGNGWTTGATFPGSQASVITWADSAGQHLRLYVTNANVTTEYCSDPGTPGWTKGQYVQP
;
A
#
# COMPACT_ATOMS: atom_id res chain seq x y z
N MET A 1 -7.51 -6.84 -14.50
CA MET A 1 -6.13 -6.87 -13.95
C MET A 1 -5.58 -5.46 -13.99
N GLY A 2 -5.02 -4.98 -12.89
CA GLY A 2 -4.53 -3.61 -12.76
C GLY A 2 -3.43 -3.53 -11.70
N THR A 3 -2.65 -2.46 -11.78
CA THR A 3 -1.58 -2.17 -10.83
C THR A 3 -1.67 -0.72 -10.36
N CYS A 4 -1.35 -0.46 -9.12
CA CYS A 4 -1.05 0.88 -8.62
C CYS A 4 0.29 0.86 -7.89
N SER A 5 0.97 2.01 -7.82
CA SER A 5 2.29 2.09 -7.22
C SER A 5 2.49 3.41 -6.48
N THR A 6 3.41 3.39 -5.55
CA THR A 6 3.89 4.59 -4.87
C THR A 6 5.38 4.45 -4.55
N SER A 7 6.04 5.57 -4.28
CA SER A 7 7.46 5.60 -3.93
C SER A 7 7.78 6.77 -3.02
N TRP A 8 8.82 6.61 -2.20
CA TRP A 8 9.38 7.67 -1.37
C TRP A 8 10.88 7.48 -1.20
N PHE A 9 11.56 8.54 -0.76
CA PHE A 9 12.92 8.46 -0.25
C PHE A 9 12.89 8.51 1.27
N ASP A 10 13.72 7.70 1.95
CA ASP A 10 13.89 7.81 3.40
C ASP A 10 14.88 8.93 3.79
N GLY A 11 15.15 9.06 5.09
CA GLY A 11 16.10 10.04 5.62
C GLY A 11 17.56 9.80 5.18
N ALA A 12 17.89 8.60 4.71
CA ALA A 12 19.19 8.26 4.12
C ALA A 12 19.22 8.45 2.60
N HIS A 13 18.14 8.97 2.01
CA HIS A 13 17.94 9.11 0.57
C HIS A 13 17.94 7.76 -0.19
N ALA A 14 17.57 6.68 0.49
CA ALA A 14 17.29 5.40 -0.15
C ALA A 14 15.90 5.42 -0.79
N LEU A 15 15.79 4.96 -2.04
CA LEU A 15 14.51 4.84 -2.75
C LEU A 15 13.75 3.61 -2.28
N HIS A 16 12.48 3.81 -1.95
CA HIS A 16 11.51 2.76 -1.67
C HIS A 16 10.40 2.79 -2.70
N ILE A 17 10.02 1.62 -3.20
CA ILE A 17 8.91 1.44 -4.13
C ILE A 17 7.95 0.39 -3.58
N ARG A 18 6.65 0.65 -3.70
CA ARG A 18 5.60 -0.34 -3.49
C ARG A 18 4.78 -0.46 -4.77
N VAL A 19 4.55 -1.69 -5.21
CA VAL A 19 3.68 -2.01 -6.34
C VAL A 19 2.62 -2.99 -5.85
N TYR A 20 1.35 -2.64 -6.07
CA TYR A 20 0.21 -3.46 -5.73
C TYR A 20 -0.40 -3.99 -7.03
N SER A 21 -0.48 -5.30 -7.16
CA SER A 21 -0.95 -5.97 -8.38
C SER A 21 -2.17 -6.82 -8.09
N SER A 22 -3.21 -6.71 -8.92
CA SER A 22 -4.41 -7.54 -8.82
C SER A 22 -4.39 -8.74 -9.78
N ASP A 23 -4.66 -9.93 -9.25
CA ASP A 23 -5.00 -11.13 -10.04
C ASP A 23 -6.51 -11.22 -10.38
N GLY A 24 -7.30 -10.23 -9.97
CA GLY A 24 -8.76 -10.21 -10.09
C GLY A 24 -9.50 -10.51 -8.79
N TYR A 25 -8.83 -11.10 -7.79
CA TYR A 25 -9.40 -11.47 -6.49
C TYR A 25 -8.55 -11.03 -5.30
N THR A 26 -7.23 -10.99 -5.49
CA THR A 26 -6.23 -10.65 -4.50
C THR A 26 -5.35 -9.52 -5.03
N ILE A 27 -5.12 -8.53 -4.18
CA ILE A 27 -4.06 -7.53 -4.34
C ILE A 27 -2.82 -8.06 -3.63
N THR A 28 -1.70 -8.17 -4.34
CA THR A 28 -0.39 -8.53 -3.76
C THR A 28 0.55 -7.33 -3.80
N GLU A 29 1.21 -7.04 -2.69
CA GLU A 29 2.27 -6.03 -2.60
C GLU A 29 3.64 -6.63 -2.98
N ARG A 30 4.40 -5.86 -3.76
CA ARG A 30 5.83 -6.07 -4.01
C ARG A 30 6.60 -4.85 -3.52
N CYS A 31 7.63 -5.11 -2.72
CA CYS A 31 8.44 -4.07 -2.07
C CYS A 31 9.84 -4.05 -2.67
N ALA A 32 10.35 -2.87 -3.03
CA ALA A 32 11.76 -2.65 -3.31
C ALA A 32 12.31 -1.65 -2.31
N ASP A 33 13.31 -2.08 -1.53
CA ASP A 33 13.94 -1.32 -0.44
C ASP A 33 15.47 -1.31 -0.59
N GLY A 34 15.96 -1.22 -1.84
CA GLY A 34 17.39 -1.15 -2.18
C GLY A 34 18.10 -2.50 -2.40
N ASN A 35 17.56 -3.62 -1.90
CA ASN A 35 18.19 -4.96 -2.02
C ASN A 35 17.34 -5.94 -2.86
N GLY A 36 16.80 -5.46 -3.98
CA GLY A 36 15.89 -6.23 -4.83
C GLY A 36 14.45 -6.24 -4.32
N TRP A 37 13.63 -7.12 -4.90
CA TRP A 37 12.18 -7.15 -4.66
C TRP A 37 11.76 -8.28 -3.72
N THR A 38 10.97 -7.96 -2.71
CA THR A 38 10.35 -8.91 -1.78
C THR A 38 8.82 -8.91 -1.91
N THR A 39 8.16 -9.98 -1.44
CA THR A 39 6.69 -10.02 -1.32
C THR A 39 6.30 -9.35 -0.02
N GLY A 40 5.38 -8.39 -0.09
CA GLY A 40 4.77 -7.73 1.05
C GLY A 40 3.44 -8.36 1.45
N ALA A 41 2.49 -7.52 1.86
CA ALA A 41 1.16 -7.94 2.28
C ALA A 41 0.25 -8.38 1.11
N THR A 42 -0.84 -9.08 1.43
CA THR A 42 -1.93 -9.39 0.50
C THR A 42 -3.26 -8.88 1.03
N PHE A 43 -4.16 -8.49 0.13
CA PHE A 43 -5.47 -7.93 0.45
C PHE A 43 -6.54 -8.53 -0.45
N PRO A 44 -7.73 -8.87 0.07
CA PRO A 44 -8.83 -9.34 -0.76
C PRO A 44 -9.43 -8.17 -1.56
N GLY A 45 -9.40 -8.25 -2.89
CA GLY A 45 -9.99 -7.26 -3.78
C GLY A 45 -9.46 -7.32 -5.21
N SER A 46 -10.18 -6.66 -6.11
CA SER A 46 -9.95 -6.72 -7.55
C SER A 46 -9.40 -5.42 -8.15
N GLN A 47 -9.47 -4.32 -7.40
CA GLN A 47 -8.97 -3.00 -7.80
C GLN A 47 -8.31 -2.32 -6.62
N ALA A 48 -7.30 -1.49 -6.89
CA ALA A 48 -6.62 -0.73 -5.86
C ALA A 48 -6.12 0.63 -6.35
N SER A 49 -6.06 1.59 -5.43
CA SER A 49 -5.32 2.84 -5.57
C SER A 49 -4.49 3.08 -4.31
N VAL A 50 -3.38 3.81 -4.43
CA VAL A 50 -2.45 4.04 -3.32
C VAL A 50 -1.97 5.48 -3.30
N ILE A 51 -1.79 6.01 -2.10
CA ILE A 51 -1.10 7.28 -1.83
C ILE A 51 -0.08 7.07 -0.71
N THR A 52 0.98 7.86 -0.75
CA THR A 52 2.03 7.92 0.27
C THR A 52 2.32 9.37 0.63
N TRP A 53 2.61 9.65 1.90
CA TRP A 53 3.12 10.95 2.34
C TRP A 53 4.01 10.77 3.57
N ALA A 54 4.88 11.74 3.83
CA ALA A 54 5.72 11.75 5.02
C ALA A 54 5.37 12.96 5.89
N ASP A 55 5.43 12.77 7.20
CA ASP A 55 5.39 13.85 8.19
C ASP A 55 6.42 13.60 9.32
N SER A 56 6.31 14.32 10.43
CA SER A 56 7.23 14.17 11.57
C SER A 56 7.20 12.80 12.25
N ALA A 57 6.11 12.03 12.10
CA ALA A 57 6.00 10.67 12.60
C ALA A 57 6.66 9.65 11.67
N GLY A 58 6.81 9.97 10.38
CA GLY A 58 7.50 9.15 9.38
C GLY A 58 6.70 8.97 8.11
N GLN A 59 6.91 7.83 7.44
CA GLN A 59 6.25 7.49 6.17
C GLN A 59 4.89 6.81 6.38
N HIS A 60 3.85 7.35 5.77
CA HIS A 60 2.49 6.82 5.79
C HIS A 60 2.06 6.35 4.41
N LEU A 61 1.33 5.23 4.35
CA LEU A 61 0.68 4.74 3.14
C LEU A 61 -0.82 4.53 3.39
N ARG A 62 -1.64 4.85 2.38
CA ARG A 62 -3.05 4.46 2.32
C ARG A 62 -3.29 3.70 1.03
N LEU A 63 -3.75 2.47 1.18
CA LEU A 63 -4.14 1.60 0.09
C LEU A 63 -5.66 1.43 0.13
N TYR A 64 -6.34 1.86 -0.91
CA TYR A 64 -7.78 1.66 -1.07
C TYR A 64 -7.98 0.44 -1.94
N VAL A 65 -8.55 -0.63 -1.37
CA VAL A 65 -8.81 -1.88 -2.08
C VAL A 65 -10.32 -2.05 -2.24
N THR A 66 -10.76 -2.17 -3.49
CA THR A 66 -12.16 -2.43 -3.83
C THR A 66 -12.38 -3.92 -4.05
N ASN A 67 -13.29 -4.49 -3.29
CA ASN A 67 -13.79 -5.85 -3.49
C ASN A 67 -15.28 -5.79 -3.82
N ALA A 68 -15.65 -6.26 -5.02
CA ALA A 68 -16.96 -6.02 -5.62
C ALA A 68 -17.33 -4.52 -5.58
N ASN A 69 -18.27 -4.14 -4.70
CA ASN A 69 -18.77 -2.77 -4.57
C ASN A 69 -18.39 -2.12 -3.24
N VAL A 70 -17.42 -2.69 -2.50
CA VAL A 70 -16.98 -2.16 -1.20
C VAL A 70 -15.50 -1.82 -1.27
N THR A 71 -15.19 -0.55 -1.03
CA THR A 71 -13.80 -0.07 -0.90
C THR A 71 -13.40 -0.02 0.57
N THR A 72 -12.35 -0.76 0.91
CA THR A 72 -11.71 -0.75 2.24
C THR A 72 -10.38 -0.01 2.16
N GLU A 73 -10.16 0.94 3.05
CA GLU A 73 -8.85 1.55 3.26
C GLU A 73 -8.00 0.68 4.19
N TYR A 74 -6.75 0.46 3.80
CA TYR A 74 -5.71 -0.12 4.61
C TYR A 74 -4.62 0.93 4.86
N CYS A 75 -4.20 1.05 6.12
CA CYS A 75 -3.25 2.04 6.60
C CYS A 75 -1.95 1.36 7.02
N SER A 76 -0.82 1.81 6.50
CA SER A 76 0.50 1.54 7.07
C SER A 76 1.04 2.84 7.63
N ASP A 77 1.28 2.84 8.95
CA ASP A 77 1.71 4.02 9.69
C ASP A 77 3.00 3.71 10.47
N PRO A 78 3.91 4.68 10.63
CA PRO A 78 5.12 4.53 11.42
C PRO A 78 4.82 4.04 12.84
N GLY A 79 5.62 3.10 13.33
CA GLY A 79 5.45 2.53 14.67
C GLY A 79 4.26 1.57 14.84
N THR A 80 3.44 1.36 13.80
CA THR A 80 2.37 0.36 13.83
C THR A 80 2.80 -0.90 13.09
N PRO A 81 2.82 -2.08 13.74
CA PRO A 81 3.15 -3.32 13.05
C PRO A 81 2.10 -3.68 11.98
N GLY A 82 2.54 -3.78 10.74
CA GLY A 82 1.71 -4.21 9.62
C GLY A 82 0.65 -3.20 9.17
N TRP A 83 -0.31 -3.70 8.40
CA TRP A 83 -1.42 -2.90 7.87
C TRP A 83 -2.64 -2.97 8.81
N THR A 84 -3.28 -1.83 9.04
CA THR A 84 -4.51 -1.72 9.82
C THR A 84 -5.68 -1.29 8.92
N LYS A 85 -6.91 -1.56 9.34
CA LYS A 85 -8.10 -1.08 8.62
C LYS A 85 -8.32 0.40 8.93
N GLY A 86 -8.44 1.21 7.89
CA GLY A 86 -8.71 2.64 7.96
C GLY A 86 -10.18 2.98 8.26
N GLN A 87 -10.46 4.28 8.29
CA GLN A 87 -11.79 4.82 8.62
C GLN A 87 -12.51 5.35 7.38
N TYR A 88 -11.90 5.29 6.19
CA TYR A 88 -12.59 5.61 4.94
C TYR A 88 -13.91 4.84 4.80
N VAL A 89 -14.96 5.58 4.43
CA VAL A 89 -16.27 5.04 4.07
C VAL A 89 -16.59 5.55 2.67
N GLN A 90 -16.93 4.62 1.77
CA GLN A 90 -17.40 4.99 0.44
C GLN A 90 -18.77 5.69 0.54
N PRO A 91 -19.04 6.70 -0.29
CA PRO A 91 -20.34 7.35 -0.35
C PRO A 91 -21.46 6.42 -0.84
#